data_AF-A0A8T4V529-F1
#
_entry.id   AF-A0A8T4V529-F1
#
_cell.length_a   1.000
_cell.length_b   1.000
_cell.length_c   1.000
_cell.angle_alpha   90.00
_cell.angle_beta   90.00
_cell.angle_gamma   90.00
#
_symmetry.space_group_name_H-M   'P 1'
#
loop_
_entity.id
_entity.type
_entity.pdbx_description
1 polymer ?
#
loop_
_entity_poly.entity_id
_entity_poly.type
_entity_poly.pdbx_seq_one_letter_code
_entity_poly.pdbx_strand_id
1 'polypeptide(L)' 'MPNTLVLCHVLKDDDFLTIYDPANREKTVWSGKILLQSYNLFTQDARGFWIHADQVGIDRDVWAEYFFREYPAQLTKRK' A
#
# COMPACT_ATOMS: atom_id res chain seq x y z
N MET A 1 2.53 -22.40 -0.86
CA MET A 1 2.43 -21.31 -1.85
C MET A 1 2.32 -20.01 -1.07
N PRO A 2 3.11 -18.96 -1.35
CA PRO A 2 2.98 -17.71 -0.62
C PRO A 2 1.61 -17.11 -0.95
N ASN A 3 0.80 -16.88 0.08
CA ASN A 3 -0.54 -16.32 -0.05
C ASN A 3 -0.44 -14.94 -0.70
N THR A 4 -0.90 -14.82 -1.95
CA THR A 4 -1.16 -13.53 -2.58
C THR A 4 -2.30 -12.88 -1.80
N LEU A 5 -2.00 -11.83 -1.06
CA LEU A 5 -3.00 -11.06 -0.32
C LEU A 5 -3.40 -9.86 -1.18
N VAL A 6 -4.71 -9.61 -1.25
CA VAL A 6 -5.24 -8.34 -1.73
C VAL A 6 -4.88 -7.28 -0.68
N LEU A 7 -4.57 -6.06 -1.11
CA LEU A 7 -4.11 -4.93 -0.27
C LEU A 7 -5.18 -4.41 0.74
N CYS A 8 -6.22 -5.19 1.05
CA CYS A 8 -7.31 -4.87 2.00
C CYS A 8 -6.94 -5.14 3.46
N HIS A 9 -5.69 -4.91 3.84
CA HIS A 9 -5.23 -5.07 5.22
C HIS A 9 -4.84 -3.73 5.82
N VAL A 10 -5.10 -3.55 7.12
CA VAL A 10 -4.57 -2.42 7.87
C VAL A 10 -3.05 -2.54 7.90
N LEU A 11 -2.39 -1.61 7.20
CA LEU A 11 -0.94 -1.48 7.18
C LEU A 11 -0.46 -0.83 8.49
N LYS A 12 0.72 -1.23 8.95
CA LYS A 12 1.34 -0.66 10.15
C LYS A 12 2.79 -0.31 9.88
N ASP A 13 3.28 0.70 10.59
CA ASP A 13 4.70 1.04 10.59
C ASP A 13 5.55 -0.19 10.91
N ASP A 14 6.66 -0.29 10.20
CA ASP A 14 7.66 -1.35 10.25
C ASP A 14 7.26 -2.70 9.62
N ASP A 15 6.02 -2.86 9.16
CA ASP A 15 5.68 -4.01 8.30
C ASP A 15 6.47 -3.90 6.99
N PHE A 16 6.72 -5.04 6.34
CA PHE A 16 7.35 -5.08 5.02
C PHE A 16 6.32 -5.48 3.97
N LEU A 17 6.20 -4.68 2.92
CA LEU A 17 5.20 -4.88 1.88
C LEU A 17 5.89 -4.93 0.51
N THR A 18 5.45 -5.88 -0.31
CA THR A 18 5.82 -6.00 -1.72
C THR A 18 4.55 -5.96 -2.55
N ILE A 19 4.50 -5.10 -3.56
CA ILE A 19 3.38 -4.90 -4.47
C ILE A 19 3.84 -5.31 -5.88
N TYR A 20 3.02 -6.10 -6.55
CA TYR A 20 3.30 -6.66 -7.87
C TYR A 20 2.42 -6.00 -8.94
N ASP A 21 2.88 -6.07 -10.20
CA ASP A 21 2.12 -5.63 -11.35
C ASP A 21 0.90 -6.58 -11.56
N PRO A 22 -0.34 -6.06 -11.67
CA PRO A 22 -1.52 -6.89 -11.87
C PRO A 22 -1.48 -7.72 -13.15
N ALA A 23 -0.81 -7.22 -14.21
CA ALA A 23 -0.67 -7.92 -15.47
C ALA A 23 0.51 -8.91 -15.47
N ASN A 24 1.49 -8.72 -14.58
CA ASN A 24 2.63 -9.62 -14.43
C ASN A 24 3.06 -9.76 -12.96
N ARG A 25 2.63 -10.85 -12.31
CA ARG A 25 2.90 -11.10 -10.87
C ARG A 25 4.36 -11.34 -10.53
N GLU A 26 5.24 -11.55 -11.50
CA GLU A 26 6.69 -11.65 -11.27
C GLU A 26 7.37 -10.28 -11.20
N LYS A 27 6.70 -9.24 -11.69
CA LYS A 27 7.21 -7.87 -11.69
C LYS A 27 6.78 -7.14 -10.42
N THR A 28 7.76 -6.83 -9.59
CA THR A 28 7.58 -5.93 -8.44
C THR A 28 7.48 -4.48 -8.91
N VAL A 29 6.40 -3.78 -8.54
CA VAL A 29 6.25 -2.34 -8.80
C VAL A 29 6.65 -1.48 -7.61
N TRP A 30 6.60 -2.05 -6.40
CA TRP A 30 7.09 -1.43 -5.19
C TRP A 30 7.43 -2.49 -4.14
N SER A 31 8.49 -2.27 -3.37
CA SER A 31 8.82 -3.12 -2.22
C SER A 31 9.58 -2.30 -1.19
N GLY A 32 9.19 -2.42 0.07
CA GLY A 32 9.84 -1.67 1.13
C GLY A 32 9.19 -1.83 2.49
N LYS A 33 9.81 -1.15 3.46
CA LYS A 33 9.27 -1.02 4.81
C LYS A 33 8.18 0.05 4.81
N ILE A 34 7.07 -0.25 5.45
CA ILE A 34 5.97 0.68 5.63
C ILE A 34 6.38 1.75 6.65
N LEU A 35 6.21 3.00 6.24
CA LEU A 35 6.43 4.20 7.02
C LEU A 35 5.25 5.12 6.72
N LEU A 36 4.27 5.17 7.61
CA LEU A 36 3.00 5.85 7.43
C LEU A 36 3.10 7.30 7.89
N GLN A 37 2.94 8.23 6.94
CA GLN A 37 2.66 9.62 7.25
C GLN A 37 1.17 9.78 7.48
N SER A 38 0.78 9.89 8.75
CA SER A 38 -0.62 10.08 9.13
C SER A 38 -1.04 11.53 8.93
N TYR A 39 -2.28 11.74 8.49
CA TYR A 39 -2.89 13.06 8.39
C TYR A 39 -4.02 13.21 9.41
N ASN A 40 -4.29 14.46 9.80
CA ASN A 40 -5.45 14.74 10.63
C ASN A 40 -6.73 14.31 9.90
N LEU A 41 -7.68 13.75 10.66
CA LEU A 41 -8.97 13.30 10.15
C LEU A 41 -9.60 14.37 9.25
N PHE A 42 -10.00 13.94 8.06
CA PHE A 42 -10.70 14.74 7.05
C PHE A 42 -9.91 15.86 6.36
N THR A 43 -8.58 15.89 6.46
CA THR A 43 -7.81 16.94 5.77
C THR A 43 -7.54 16.66 4.30
N GLN A 44 -7.49 15.39 3.89
CA GLN A 44 -7.05 15.03 2.54
C GLN A 44 -7.80 13.80 2.02
N ASP A 45 -8.22 13.86 0.75
CA ASP A 45 -8.79 12.74 0.01
C ASP A 45 -7.86 12.32 -1.14
N ALA A 46 -8.03 11.08 -1.61
CA ALA A 46 -7.53 10.66 -2.91
C ALA A 46 -8.71 10.13 -3.72
N ARG A 47 -9.01 10.82 -4.82
CA ARG A 47 -10.09 10.44 -5.75
C ARG A 47 -11.45 10.30 -5.04
N GLY A 48 -11.73 11.14 -4.03
CA GLY A 48 -13.00 11.12 -3.28
C GLY A 48 -13.07 10.11 -2.14
N PHE A 49 -11.99 9.37 -1.85
CA PHE A 49 -11.90 8.47 -0.70
C PHE A 49 -11.01 9.07 0.38
N TRP A 50 -11.40 8.84 1.64
CA TRP A 50 -10.65 9.29 2.80
C TRP A 50 -9.43 8.39 3.02
N ILE A 51 -8.23 8.96 2.88
CA ILE A 51 -6.97 8.29 3.21
C ILE A 51 -6.51 8.79 4.57
N HIS A 52 -6.28 7.86 5.49
CA HIS A 52 -5.83 8.17 6.85
C HIS A 52 -4.30 8.23 6.98
N ALA A 53 -3.57 7.63 6.03
CA ALA A 53 -2.12 7.69 5.98
C ALA A 53 -1.58 7.41 4.57
N ASP A 54 -0.50 8.08 4.19
CA ASP A 54 0.28 7.79 2.99
C ASP A 54 1.58 7.07 3.36
N GLN A 55 2.17 6.36 2.41
CA GLN A 55 3.53 5.86 2.56
C GLN A 55 4.54 6.98 2.33
N VAL A 56 5.47 7.17 3.27
CA VAL A 56 6.55 8.14 3.16
C VAL A 56 7.41 7.82 1.93
N GLY A 57 7.68 8.86 1.12
CA GLY A 57 8.56 8.77 -0.04
C GLY A 57 7.91 8.19 -1.30
N ILE A 58 6.59 7.96 -1.28
CA ILE A 58 5.82 7.64 -2.48
C ILE A 58 4.78 8.74 -2.73
N ASP A 59 4.53 9.03 -4.01
CA ASP A 59 3.45 9.94 -4.37
C ASP A 59 2.08 9.36 -3.98
N ARG A 60 1.18 10.21 -3.46
CA ARG A 60 -0.13 9.77 -2.99
C ARG A 60 -0.95 9.11 -4.09
N ASP A 61 -0.98 9.69 -5.30
CA ASP A 61 -1.83 9.16 -6.37
C ASP A 61 -1.33 7.78 -6.82
N VAL A 62 -0.01 7.60 -6.84
CA VAL A 62 0.61 6.29 -7.08
C VAL A 62 0.26 5.30 -5.98
N TRP A 63 0.38 5.71 -4.72
CA TRP A 63 0.05 4.86 -3.57
C TRP A 63 -1.41 4.41 -3.60
N ALA A 64 -2.32 5.38 -3.74
CA ALA A 64 -3.75 5.16 -3.76
C ALA A 64 -4.17 4.29 -4.95
N GLU A 65 -3.50 4.44 -6.10
CA GLU A 65 -3.75 3.60 -7.27
C GLU A 65 -3.50 2.12 -7.00
N TYR A 66 -2.49 1.76 -6.20
CA TYR A 66 -2.26 0.37 -5.83
C TYR A 66 -3.44 -0.25 -5.05
N PHE A 67 -4.09 0.53 -4.19
CA PHE A 67 -5.29 0.07 -3.46
C PHE A 67 -6.50 0.02 -4.38
N PHE A 68 -6.80 1.10 -5.10
CA PHE A 68 -8.02 1.20 -5.91
C PHE A 68 -8.05 0.23 -7.08
N ARG A 69 -6.88 -0.17 -7.58
CA ARG A 69 -6.76 -1.17 -8.64
C ARG A 69 -6.45 -2.57 -8.11
N GLU A 70 -6.53 -2.78 -6.80
CA GLU A 70 -6.35 -4.07 -6.14
C GLU A 70 -5.04 -4.77 -6.55
N TYR A 71 -3.93 -4.04 -6.53
CA TYR A 71 -2.63 -4.60 -6.91
C TYR A 71 -2.30 -5.81 -6.03
N PRO A 72 -1.84 -6.94 -6.61
CA PRO A 72 -1.44 -8.10 -5.83
C PRO A 72 -0.30 -7.71 -4.89
N ALA A 73 -0.34 -8.20 -3.65
CA ALA A 73 0.68 -7.86 -2.68
C ALA A 73 1.00 -8.98 -1.69
N GLN A 74 2.16 -8.83 -1.05
CA GLN A 74 2.60 -9.67 0.06
C GLN A 74 3.01 -8.79 1.23
N LEU A 75 2.33 -8.97 2.36
CA LEU A 75 2.61 -8.28 3.61
C LEU A 75 3.31 -9.24 4.57
N THR A 76 4.49 -8.86 5.03
CA THR A 76 5.22 -9.51 6.12
C THR A 76 5.14 -8.62 7.34
N LYS A 77 4.37 -9.05 8.34
CA LYS A 77 4.17 -8.27 9.56
C LYS A 77 5.47 -8.19 10.36
N ARG A 78 5.70 -7.05 11.03
CA ARG A 78 6.75 -6.95 12.04
C ARG A 78 6.57 -8.01 13.13
N LYS A 79 7.68 -8.55 13.62
CA LYS A 79 7.68 -9.51 14.74
C LYS A 79 7.31 -8.82 16.04
#